data_AF-A0A3C0SAL7-F1
#
_entry.id   AF-A0A3C0SAL7-F1
#
_cell.length_a   1.000
_cell.length_b   1.000
_cell.length_c   1.000
_cell.angle_alpha   90.00
_cell.angle_beta   90.00
_cell.angle_gamma   90.00
#
_symmetry.space_group_name_H-M   'P 1'
#
loop_
_entity.id
_entity.type
_entity.pdbx_description
1 polymer ?
#
loop_
_entity_poly.entity_id
_entity_poly.type
_entity_poly.pdbx_seq_one_letter_code
_entity_poly.pdbx_strand_id
1 'polypeptide(L)'
;MNKESLDSDLWVDRYGDLLFRYTLVRVNDPDAAQEIVQVTLLAALESNKSFEGRSSEKSWLFGILKHKILDHYRRLKKHKTFDLVPEDDTDPFDYQPDGH
;
A
#
# COMPACT_ATOMS: atom_id res chain seq x y z
N MET A 1 -30.11 5.53 0.96
CA MET A 1 -28.75 5.04 0.70
C MET A 1 -27.87 5.48 1.85
N ASN A 2 -27.55 4.57 2.77
CA ASN A 2 -26.63 4.85 3.86
C ASN A 2 -25.24 4.98 3.24
N LYS A 3 -24.76 6.22 3.08
CA LYS A 3 -23.33 6.45 2.92
C LYS A 3 -22.74 6.00 4.25
N GLU A 4 -22.14 4.81 4.29
CA GLU A 4 -21.14 4.54 5.32
C GLU A 4 -20.06 5.60 5.09
N SER A 5 -20.10 6.67 5.88
CA SER A 5 -19.17 7.77 5.72
C SER A 5 -17.80 7.23 6.11
N LEU A 6 -16.87 7.25 5.16
CA LEU A 6 -15.49 6.98 5.47
C LEU A 6 -15.04 7.93 6.59
N ASP A 7 -14.67 7.38 7.75
CA ASP A 7 -14.27 8.18 8.92
C ASP A 7 -12.77 8.48 8.85
N SER A 8 -12.44 9.33 7.87
CA SER A 8 -11.06 9.55 7.48
C SER A 8 -10.23 10.26 8.55
N ASP A 9 -10.87 11.03 9.42
CA ASP A 9 -10.21 11.73 10.53
C ASP A 9 -9.63 10.75 11.54
N LEU A 10 -10.16 9.54 11.61
CA LEU A 10 -9.71 8.49 12.53
C LEU A 10 -8.78 7.46 11.87
N TRP A 11 -8.46 7.59 10.59
CA TRP A 11 -7.64 6.58 9.90
C TRP A 11 -6.23 6.47 10.47
N VAL A 12 -5.63 7.58 10.88
CA VAL A 12 -4.31 7.59 11.51
C VAL A 12 -4.36 6.76 12.80
N ASP A 13 -5.32 7.05 13.68
CA ASP A 13 -5.45 6.37 14.97
C ASP A 13 -5.86 4.90 14.84
N ARG A 14 -6.75 4.58 13.88
CA ARG A 14 -7.30 3.22 13.71
C ARG A 14 -6.40 2.30 12.91
N TYR A 15 -5.69 2.83 11.92
CA TYR A 15 -4.98 2.02 10.93
C TYR A 15 -3.50 2.36 10.81
N GLY A 16 -3.03 3.52 11.27
CA GLY A 16 -1.64 3.99 11.11
C GLY A 16 -0.62 2.95 11.56
N ASP A 17 -0.70 2.50 12.81
CA ASP A 17 0.20 1.48 13.37
C ASP A 17 0.17 0.16 12.58
N LEU A 18 -1.02 -0.25 12.13
CA LEU A 18 -1.20 -1.49 11.41
C LEU A 18 -0.60 -1.42 10.00
N LEU A 19 -0.86 -0.34 9.27
CA LEU A 19 -0.30 -0.08 7.95
C LEU A 19 1.23 0.08 8.04
N PHE A 20 1.72 0.75 9.07
CA PHE A 20 3.15 0.94 9.32
C PHE A 20 3.85 -0.38 9.57
N ARG A 21 3.38 -1.19 10.53
CA ARG A 21 3.98 -2.52 10.82
C ARG A 21 3.95 -3.43 9.60
N TYR A 22 2.84 -3.43 8.85
CA TYR A 22 2.73 -4.23 7.62
C TYR A 22 3.75 -3.81 6.56
N THR A 23 3.97 -2.50 6.42
CA THR A 23 4.92 -1.92 5.46
C THR A 23 6.36 -2.15 5.89
N LEU A 24 6.67 -1.92 7.18
CA LEU A 24 7.99 -2.06 7.75
C LEU A 24 8.58 -3.46 7.52
N VAL A 25 7.78 -4.52 7.72
CA VAL A 25 8.22 -5.91 7.49
C VAL A 25 8.56 -6.16 6.01
N ARG A 26 8.01 -5.38 5.08
CA ARG A 26 8.28 -5.51 3.64
C ARG A 26 9.50 -4.71 3.23
N VAL A 27 9.49 -3.41 3.52
CA VAL A 27 10.53 -2.49 3.03
C VAL A 27 11.79 -2.49 3.88
N ASN A 28 11.71 -2.99 5.12
CA ASN A 28 12.82 -3.06 6.08
C ASN A 28 13.54 -1.72 6.31
N ASP A 29 12.79 -0.63 6.20
CA ASP A 29 13.24 0.75 6.35
C ASP A 29 12.12 1.55 7.03
N PRO A 30 12.31 2.03 8.27
CA PRO A 30 11.31 2.81 8.99
C PRO A 30 10.90 4.11 8.29
N ASP A 31 11.84 4.82 7.68
CA ASP A 31 11.58 6.12 7.04
C ASP A 31 10.75 5.89 5.77
N ALA A 32 11.15 4.92 4.94
CA ALA A 32 10.40 4.54 3.76
C ALA A 32 9.01 3.99 4.12
N ALA A 33 8.89 3.22 5.20
CA ALA A 33 7.60 2.72 5.67
C ALA A 33 6.67 3.88 6.08
N GLN A 34 7.19 4.86 6.80
CA GLN A 34 6.42 6.04 7.21
C GLN A 34 5.97 6.87 6.00
N GLU A 35 6.84 7.07 5.02
CA GLU A 35 6.51 7.79 3.78
C GLU A 35 5.39 7.07 3.00
N ILE A 36 5.52 5.76 2.80
CA ILE A 36 4.53 4.95 2.07
C ILE A 36 3.17 4.99 2.76
N VAL A 37 3.12 4.90 4.09
CA VAL A 37 1.85 5.00 4.86
C VAL A 37 1.22 6.37 4.68
N GLN A 38 1.99 7.45 4.79
CA GLN A 38 1.49 8.81 4.58
C GLN A 38 0.91 8.99 3.17
N VAL A 39 1.64 8.56 2.13
CA VAL A 39 1.18 8.62 0.74
C VAL A 39 -0.07 7.77 0.53
N THR A 40 -0.19 6.65 1.23
CA THR A 40 -1.38 5.78 1.16
C THR A 40 -2.60 6.47 1.74
N LEU A 41 -2.48 7.05 2.94
CA LEU A 41 -3.57 7.77 3.59
C LEU A 41 -3.99 8.99 2.75
N LEU A 42 -3.04 9.74 2.20
CA LEU A 42 -3.32 10.86 1.30
C LEU A 42 -4.06 10.40 0.03
N ALA A 43 -3.58 9.36 -0.64
CA ALA A 43 -4.25 8.83 -1.82
C ALA A 43 -5.66 8.30 -1.52
N ALA A 44 -5.86 7.70 -0.33
CA ALA A 44 -7.17 7.29 0.13
C ALA A 44 -8.10 8.49 0.38
N LEU A 45 -7.59 9.59 0.95
CA LEU A 45 -8.36 10.82 1.13
C LEU A 45 -8.82 11.39 -0.21
N GLU A 46 -7.91 11.45 -1.19
CA GLU A 46 -8.20 11.93 -2.54
C GLU A 46 -9.23 11.05 -3.28
N SER A 47 -9.20 9.74 -3.03
CA SER A 47 -10.07 8.75 -3.68
C SER A 47 -11.29 8.33 -2.85
N ASN A 48 -11.56 8.99 -1.72
CA ASN A 48 -12.68 8.70 -0.81
C ASN A 48 -14.03 8.64 -1.55
N LYS A 49 -14.24 9.51 -2.54
CA LYS A 49 -15.47 9.53 -3.38
C LYS A 49 -15.65 8.28 -4.25
N SER A 50 -14.58 7.53 -4.52
CA SER A 50 -14.60 6.30 -5.32
C SER A 50 -14.84 5.06 -4.47
N PHE A 51 -14.98 5.19 -3.15
CA PHE A 51 -15.29 4.07 -2.29
C PHE A 51 -16.76 3.66 -2.46
N GLU A 52 -16.97 2.52 -3.10
CA GLU A 52 -18.31 1.99 -3.41
C GLU A 52 -18.95 1.19 -2.26
N GLY A 53 -18.31 1.11 -1.08
CA GLY A 53 -18.82 0.35 0.07
C GLY A 53 -18.87 -1.17 -0.12
N ARG A 54 -18.23 -1.69 -1.18
CA ARG A 54 -18.18 -3.14 -1.46
C ARG A 54 -17.16 -3.90 -0.61
N SER A 55 -16.33 -3.19 0.14
CA SER A 55 -15.29 -3.75 1.01
C SER A 55 -15.20 -2.93 2.31
N SER A 56 -14.58 -3.49 3.35
CA SER A 56 -14.28 -2.71 4.55
C SER A 56 -13.26 -1.59 4.26
N GLU A 57 -13.32 -0.49 5.00
CA GLU A 57 -12.34 0.61 4.90
C GLU A 57 -10.90 0.08 5.00
N LYS A 58 -10.66 -0.82 5.96
CA LYS A 58 -9.38 -1.51 6.14
C LYS A 58 -8.95 -2.22 4.86
N SER A 59 -9.79 -3.09 4.30
CA SER A 59 -9.45 -3.83 3.08
C SER A 59 -9.13 -2.89 1.91
N TRP A 60 -9.85 -1.78 1.82
CA TRP A 60 -9.64 -0.77 0.78
C TRP A 60 -8.31 -0.02 0.96
N LEU A 61 -8.00 0.45 2.18
CA LEU A 61 -6.70 1.06 2.52
C LEU A 61 -5.52 0.12 2.23
N PHE A 62 -5.66 -1.16 2.57
CA PHE A 62 -4.65 -2.18 2.26
C PHE A 62 -4.48 -2.41 0.75
N GLY A 63 -5.56 -2.27 -0.04
CA GLY A 63 -5.48 -2.28 -1.50
C GLY A 63 -4.59 -1.17 -2.02
N ILE A 64 -4.81 0.07 -1.56
CA ILE A 64 -3.99 1.23 -1.95
C ILE A 64 -2.54 1.04 -1.48
N LEU A 65 -2.34 0.60 -0.23
CA LEU A 65 -1.02 0.40 0.37
C LEU A 65 -0.14 -0.55 -0.46
N LYS A 66 -0.70 -1.69 -0.88
CA LYS A 66 0.03 -2.68 -1.69
C LYS A 66 0.56 -2.09 -2.99
N HIS A 67 -0.26 -1.28 -3.69
CA HIS A 67 0.18 -0.58 -4.89
C HIS A 67 1.33 0.40 -4.59
N LYS A 68 1.27 1.14 -3.48
CA LYS A 68 2.35 2.07 -3.09
C LYS A 68 3.66 1.36 -2.74
N ILE A 69 3.59 0.19 -2.10
CA ILE A 69 4.77 -0.65 -1.82
C ILE A 69 5.37 -1.17 -3.14
N LEU A 70 4.54 -1.67 -4.06
CA LEU A 70 4.99 -2.07 -5.40
C LEU A 70 5.70 -0.94 -6.14
N ASP A 71 5.11 0.24 -6.14
CA ASP A 71 5.68 1.41 -6.78
C ASP A 71 7.01 1.84 -6.13
N HIS A 72 7.15 1.70 -4.81
CA HIS A 72 8.40 1.93 -4.11
C HIS A 72 9.51 0.99 -4.62
N TYR A 73 9.24 -0.31 -4.73
CA TYR A 73 10.22 -1.26 -5.28
C TYR A 73 10.53 -1.01 -6.76
N ARG A 74 9.53 -0.66 -7.58
CA ARG A 74 9.75 -0.28 -8.98
C ARG A 74 10.69 0.91 -9.11
N ARG A 75 10.52 1.94 -8.26
CA ARG A 75 11.44 3.09 -8.21
C ARG A 75 12.84 2.68 -7.76
N LEU A 76 12.95 1.86 -6.71
CA LEU A 76 14.25 1.39 -6.22
C LEU A 76 14.99 0.54 -7.27
N LYS A 77 14.29 -0.35 -7.97
CA LYS A 77 14.81 -1.09 -9.13
C LYS A 77 15.23 -0.14 -10.24
N LYS A 78 14.45 0.90 -10.56
CA LYS A 78 14.81 1.92 -11.57
C LYS A 78 16.09 2.67 -11.19
N HIS A 79 16.27 3.02 -9.91
CA HIS A 79 17.49 3.65 -9.42
C HIS A 79 18.69 2.71 -9.44
N LYS A 80 18.50 1.41 -9.18
CA LYS A 80 19.54 0.37 -9.30
C LYS A 80 19.85 -0.03 -10.75
N THR A 81 18.87 0.03 -11.65
CA THR A 81 19.04 -0.35 -13.07
C THR A 81 19.76 0.72 -13.89
N PHE A 82 20.00 1.91 -13.35
CA PHE A 82 21.03 2.80 -13.89
C PHE A 82 22.44 2.18 -13.80
N ASP A 83 22.66 1.20 -12.92
CA ASP A 83 23.92 0.47 -12.84
C ASP A 83 23.92 -0.88 -13.58
N LEU A 84 22.78 -1.56 -13.80
CA LEU A 84 22.73 -2.86 -14.53
C LEU A 84 21.36 -3.12 -15.22
N VAL A 85 21.38 -3.57 -16.47
CA VAL A 85 20.24 -3.88 -17.40
C VAL A 85 19.45 -5.15 -16.97
N PRO A 86 18.15 -5.31 -17.35
CA PRO A 86 17.07 -6.00 -16.62
C PRO A 86 16.98 -7.51 -16.95
N GLU A 87 16.19 -8.36 -16.28
CA GLU A 87 14.74 -8.56 -16.43
C GLU A 87 14.26 -9.55 -15.36
N ASP A 88 13.18 -9.22 -14.64
CA ASP A 88 12.07 -10.15 -14.36
C ASP A 88 10.91 -9.36 -13.73
N ASP A 89 9.80 -9.25 -14.46
CA ASP A 89 8.54 -8.65 -14.01
C ASP A 89 7.73 -9.65 -13.18
N THR A 90 8.39 -10.37 -12.27
CA THR A 90 7.72 -11.17 -11.25
C THR A 90 7.20 -10.22 -10.18
N ASP A 91 5.87 -10.11 -10.09
CA ASP A 91 5.18 -9.41 -8.99
C ASP A 91 5.56 -10.10 -7.67
N PRO A 92 6.28 -9.44 -6.75
CA PRO A 92 6.66 -10.04 -5.47
C PRO A 92 5.47 -10.41 -4.57
N PHE A 93 4.24 -10.03 -4.96
CA PHE A 93 3.00 -10.36 -4.28
C PHE A 93 2.19 -11.48 -4.96
N ASP A 94 2.65 -12.03 -6.08
CA ASP A 94 2.07 -13.24 -6.67
C ASP A 94 2.58 -14.47 -5.93
N TYR A 95 2.24 -14.56 -4.64
CA TYR A 95 2.33 -15.82 -3.90
C TYR A 95 1.12 -16.67 -4.32
N GLN A 96 1.32 -17.52 -5.33
CA GLN A 96 0.50 -18.71 -5.48
C GLN A 96 0.90 -19.65 -4.32
N PRO A 97 -0.03 -20.00 -3.42
CA PRO A 97 0.18 -21.17 -2.58
C PRO A 97 0.11 -22.36 -3.53
N ASP A 98 1.27 -22.86 -3.93
CA ASP A 98 1.40 -24.09 -4.68
C ASP A 98 0.55 -25.14 -3.98
N GLY A 99 -0.49 -25.60 -4.67
CA GLY A 99 -1.29 -26.71 -4.22
C GLY A 99 -0.43 -27.96 -4.13
N HIS A 100 -0.49 -28.61 -2.97
CA HIS A 100 -0.28 -30.04 -2.83
C HIS A 100 -1.31 -30.60 -1.85
#